data_AF-A0A8D9B5K0-F1
#
_entry.id   AF-A0A8D9B5K0-F1
#
_cell.length_a   1.000
_cell.length_b   1.000
_cell.length_c   1.000
_cell.angle_alpha   90.00
_cell.angle_beta   90.00
_cell.angle_gamma   90.00
#
_symmetry.space_group_name_H-M   'P 1'
#
loop_
_entity.id
_entity.type
_entity.pdbx_description
1 polymer ?
#
loop_
_entity_poly.entity_id
_entity_poly.type
_entity_poly.pdbx_seq_one_letter_code
_entity_poly.pdbx_strand_id
1 'polypeptide(L)'
;MFSVPQMMIDISELVLLMVVGNYLIASLALYQLTFQTETTSMIRLFKFLVEYILILVQFYTYCNAAESLDDNQSNTRNSVYFSAWYRLCPSVRRDMCVLLSRLLKSNHPSFFHGVIVLQNNVLTRLLKVSYQVVNLMRLKSARV
;
A
#
# COMPACT_ATOMS: atom_id res chain seq x y z
N MET A 1 -9.27 25.18 -13.38
CA MET A 1 -7.85 24.98 -13.02
C MET A 1 -7.83 24.38 -11.62
N PHE A 2 -7.91 23.04 -11.53
CA PHE A 2 -7.94 22.35 -10.23
C PHE A 2 -6.60 22.56 -9.55
N SER A 3 -6.61 23.25 -8.41
CA SER A 3 -5.42 23.52 -7.64
C SER A 3 -4.82 22.19 -7.18
N VAL A 4 -3.59 21.91 -7.62
CA VAL A 4 -2.72 20.76 -7.26
C VAL A 4 -2.89 20.23 -5.82
N PRO A 5 -3.07 21.06 -4.76
CA PRO A 5 -3.36 20.55 -3.42
C PRO A 5 -4.63 19.70 -3.30
N GLN A 6 -5.71 20.00 -4.03
CA GLN A 6 -6.97 19.27 -3.95
C GLN A 6 -6.82 17.84 -4.46
N MET A 7 -6.17 17.69 -5.62
CA MET A 7 -5.92 16.39 -6.24
C MET A 7 -5.05 15.48 -5.36
N MET A 8 -4.10 16.05 -4.62
CA MET A 8 -3.23 15.29 -3.73
C MET A 8 -3.97 14.76 -2.48
N ILE A 9 -4.95 15.53 -1.98
CA ILE A 9 -5.81 15.12 -0.86
C ILE A 9 -6.74 14.00 -1.32
N ASP A 10 -7.41 14.17 -2.47
CA ASP A 10 -8.34 13.18 -3.02
C ASP A 10 -7.66 11.82 -3.25
N ILE A 11 -6.44 11.80 -3.79
CA ILE A 11 -5.67 10.56 -3.98
C ILE A 11 -5.37 9.88 -2.63
N SER A 12 -5.11 10.66 -1.57
CA SER A 12 -4.80 10.11 -0.25
C SER A 12 -5.96 9.44 0.45
N GLU A 13 -7.16 9.98 0.29
CA GLU A 13 -8.38 9.39 0.82
C GLU A 13 -8.74 8.11 0.07
N LEU A 14 -8.58 8.10 -1.26
CA LEU A 14 -8.81 6.92 -2.09
C LEU A 14 -7.89 5.75 -1.71
N VAL A 15 -6.60 6.01 -1.49
CA VAL A 15 -5.65 4.97 -1.10
C VAL A 15 -6.00 4.40 0.28
N LEU A 16 -6.41 5.24 1.23
CA LEU A 16 -6.86 4.77 2.55
C LEU A 16 -8.08 3.86 2.44
N LEU A 17 -9.07 4.26 1.65
CA LEU A 17 -10.27 3.46 1.41
C LEU A 17 -9.93 2.12 0.76
N MET A 18 -9.01 2.10 -0.20
CA MET A 18 -8.52 0.85 -0.81
C MET A 18 -7.81 -0.05 0.20
N VAL A 19 -6.93 0.50 1.05
CA VAL A 19 -6.22 -0.29 2.06
C VAL A 19 -7.21 -0.88 3.06
N VAL A 20 -8.05 -0.06 3.69
CA VAL A 20 -9.04 -0.52 4.68
C VAL A 20 -10.02 -1.52 4.06
N GLY A 21 -10.49 -1.28 2.84
CA GLY A 21 -11.35 -2.19 2.10
C GLY A 21 -10.70 -3.57 1.91
N ASN A 22 -9.45 -3.60 1.45
CA ASN A 22 -8.72 -4.86 1.28
C ASN A 22 -8.52 -5.63 2.61
N TYR A 23 -8.26 -4.93 3.71
CA TYR A 23 -8.19 -5.55 5.04
C TYR A 23 -9.52 -6.19 5.47
N LEU A 24 -10.64 -5.49 5.27
CA LEU A 24 -11.97 -5.99 5.60
C LEU A 24 -12.33 -7.23 4.77
N ILE A 25 -12.14 -7.16 3.44
CA ILE A 25 -12.46 -8.28 2.54
C ILE A 25 -11.58 -9.50 2.88
N ALA A 26 -10.29 -9.30 3.12
CA ALA A 26 -9.39 -10.39 3.52
C ALA A 26 -9.82 -11.07 4.84
N SER A 27 -10.24 -10.27 5.83
CA SER A 27 -10.71 -10.80 7.12
C SER A 27 -12.02 -11.59 6.98
N LEU A 28 -12.95 -11.13 6.13
CA LEU A 28 -14.21 -11.80 5.83
C LEU A 28 -14.00 -13.11 5.08
N ALA A 29 -13.12 -13.11 4.07
CA ALA A 29 -12.79 -14.31 3.29
C ALA A 29 -12.18 -15.41 4.17
N LEU A 30 -11.27 -15.05 5.09
CA LEU A 30 -10.71 -16.01 6.05
C LEU A 30 -11.72 -16.52 7.07
N TYR A 31 -12.64 -15.66 7.54
CA TYR A 31 -13.70 -16.08 8.43
C TYR A 31 -14.61 -17.11 7.76
N GLN A 32 -15.04 -16.83 6.53
CA GLN A 32 -15.85 -17.76 5.73
C GLN A 32 -15.11 -19.09 5.53
N LEU A 33 -13.81 -19.05 5.23
CA LEU A 33 -12.98 -20.24 5.06
C LEU A 33 -12.85 -21.07 6.35
N THR A 34 -12.88 -20.44 7.52
CA THR A 34 -12.68 -21.13 8.81
C THR A 34 -13.97 -21.67 9.42
N PHE A 35 -15.09 -20.97 9.27
CA PHE A 35 -16.35 -21.29 9.97
C PHE A 35 -17.31 -22.14 9.13
N GLN A 36 -17.19 -22.12 7.80
CA GLN A 36 -18.10 -22.86 6.90
C GLN A 36 -17.62 -24.26 6.50
N THR A 37 -16.49 -24.74 7.03
CA THR A 37 -15.90 -26.04 6.64
C THR A 37 -16.79 -27.25 6.93
N GLU A 38 -17.71 -27.16 7.89
CA GLU A 38 -18.49 -28.33 8.32
C GLU A 38 -19.78 -28.56 7.51
N THR A 39 -20.31 -27.55 6.82
CA THR A 39 -21.65 -27.62 6.17
C THR A 39 -21.67 -27.22 4.70
N THR A 40 -20.52 -26.93 4.09
CA THR A 40 -20.47 -26.25 2.79
C THR A 40 -19.82 -27.08 1.69
N SER A 41 -20.40 -27.04 0.49
CA SER A 41 -19.86 -27.67 -0.72
C SER A 41 -18.40 -27.24 -1.01
N MET A 42 -17.55 -28.21 -1.36
CA MET A 42 -16.13 -28.03 -1.73
C MET A 42 -15.91 -26.90 -2.74
N ILE A 43 -16.85 -26.70 -3.68
CA ILE A 43 -16.79 -25.65 -4.71
C ILE A 43 -16.76 -24.25 -4.06
N ARG A 44 -17.50 -24.05 -2.97
CA ARG A 44 -17.58 -22.76 -2.29
C ARG A 44 -16.31 -22.47 -1.48
N LEU A 45 -15.75 -23.51 -0.82
CA LEU A 45 -14.46 -23.39 -0.14
C LEU A 45 -13.35 -23.00 -1.12
N PHE A 46 -13.32 -23.63 -2.30
CA PHE A 46 -12.37 -23.28 -3.35
C PHE A 46 -12.51 -21.82 -3.81
N LYS A 47 -13.75 -21.33 -3.99
CA LYS A 47 -13.99 -19.92 -4.35
C LYS A 47 -13.42 -18.95 -3.32
N PHE A 48 -13.65 -19.17 -2.02
CA PHE A 48 -13.11 -18.31 -0.97
C PHE A 48 -11.58 -18.38 -0.86
N LEU A 49 -11.00 -19.56 -1.10
CA LEU A 49 -9.54 -19.72 -1.18
C LEU A 49 -8.94 -18.87 -2.32
N VAL A 50 -9.54 -18.96 -3.50
CA VAL A 50 -9.11 -18.19 -4.67
C VAL A 50 -9.30 -16.69 -4.44
N GLU A 51 -10.43 -16.28 -3.88
CA GLU A 51 -10.70 -14.88 -3.54
C GLU A 51 -9.65 -14.33 -2.56
N TYR A 52 -9.31 -15.08 -1.52
CA TYR A 52 -8.26 -14.69 -0.58
C TYR A 52 -6.89 -14.54 -1.24
N ILE A 53 -6.50 -15.48 -2.10
CA ILE A 53 -5.23 -15.41 -2.84
C ILE A 53 -5.21 -14.20 -3.78
N LEU A 54 -6.32 -13.92 -4.48
CA LEU A 54 -6.42 -12.77 -5.38
C LEU A 54 -6.24 -11.44 -4.63
N ILE A 55 -6.82 -11.29 -3.44
CA ILE A 55 -6.65 -10.09 -2.61
C ILE A 55 -5.19 -9.92 -2.18
N LEU A 56 -4.52 -11.01 -1.82
CA LEU A 56 -3.09 -10.97 -1.47
C LEU A 56 -2.23 -10.54 -2.66
N VAL A 57 -2.52 -11.06 -3.86
CA VAL A 57 -1.81 -10.67 -5.09
C VAL A 57 -2.06 -9.19 -5.42
N GLN A 58 -3.30 -8.72 -5.34
CA GLN A 58 -3.63 -7.31 -5.53
C GLN A 58 -2.84 -6.42 -4.55
N PHE A 59 -2.89 -6.74 -3.26
CA PHE A 59 -2.17 -5.98 -2.24
C PHE A 59 -0.65 -5.99 -2.45
N TYR A 60 -0.09 -7.13 -2.85
CA TYR A 60 1.32 -7.26 -3.20
C TYR A 60 1.70 -6.37 -4.39
N THR A 61 0.88 -6.34 -5.46
CA THR A 61 1.15 -5.48 -6.62
C THR A 61 1.14 -4.00 -6.26
N TYR A 62 0.24 -3.57 -5.38
CA TYR A 62 0.21 -2.19 -4.89
C TYR A 62 1.45 -1.83 -4.06
N CYS A 63 1.88 -2.71 -3.16
CA CYS A 63 3.09 -2.50 -2.36
C CYS A 63 4.34 -2.45 -3.24
N ASN A 64 4.46 -3.34 -4.23
CA ASN A 64 5.60 -3.37 -5.13
C ASN A 64 5.66 -2.12 -6.04
N ALA A 65 4.50 -1.63 -6.48
CA ALA A 65 4.42 -0.39 -7.25
C ALA A 65 4.85 0.83 -6.41
N ALA A 66 4.43 0.90 -5.14
CA ALA A 66 4.83 1.95 -4.22
C ALA A 66 6.34 1.93 -3.93
N GLU A 67 6.91 0.76 -3.66
CA GLU A 67 8.35 0.59 -3.42
C GLU A 67 9.18 0.95 -4.67
N SER A 68 8.73 0.53 -5.86
CA SER A 68 9.38 0.90 -7.12
C SER A 68 9.34 2.41 -7.38
N LEU A 69 8.27 3.10 -6.97
CA LEU A 69 8.14 4.55 -7.11
C LEU A 69 9.13 5.27 -6.18
N ASP A 70 9.28 4.80 -4.95
CA ASP A 70 10.24 5.32 -3.98
C ASP A 70 11.69 5.13 -4.44
N ASP A 71 12.01 3.94 -4.95
CA ASP A 71 13.33 3.63 -5.51
C ASP A 71 13.64 4.54 -6.70
N ASN A 72 12.70 4.70 -7.63
CA ASN A 72 12.86 5.56 -8.80
C ASN A 72 13.00 7.05 -8.41
N GLN A 73 12.27 7.51 -7.40
CA GLN A 73 12.40 8.88 -6.89
C GLN A 73 13.78 9.09 -6.25
N SER A 74 14.26 8.12 -5.48
CA SER A 74 15.59 8.18 -4.86
C SER A 74 16.72 8.18 -5.90
N ASN A 75 16.60 7.35 -6.94
CA ASN A 75 17.54 7.29 -8.06
C ASN A 75 17.53 8.56 -8.91
N THR A 76 16.35 9.16 -9.11
CA THR A 76 16.19 10.44 -9.82
C THR A 76 16.85 11.56 -9.03
N ARG A 77 16.61 11.62 -7.71
CA ARG A 77 17.28 12.57 -6.81
C ARG A 77 18.79 12.43 -6.89
N ASN A 78 19.30 11.20 -6.86
CA ASN A 78 20.73 10.93 -6.90
C ASN A 78 21.37 11.36 -8.23
N SER A 79 20.71 11.03 -9.35
CA SER A 79 21.16 11.40 -10.69
C SER A 79 21.19 12.91 -10.90
N VAL A 80 20.18 13.64 -10.41
CA VAL A 80 20.15 15.11 -10.48
C VAL A 80 21.22 15.72 -9.57
N TYR A 81 21.43 15.17 -8.38
CA TYR A 81 22.45 15.65 -7.45
C TYR A 81 23.87 15.51 -8.01
N PHE A 82 24.17 14.36 -8.63
CA PHE A 82 25.46 14.09 -9.28
C PHE A 82 25.61 14.74 -10.66
N SER A 83 24.54 15.28 -11.23
CA SER A 83 24.65 16.05 -12.48
C SER A 83 25.48 17.31 -12.27
N ALA A 84 26.15 17.80 -13.32
CA ALA A 84 26.90 19.06 -13.28
C ALA A 84 25.98 20.29 -13.33
N TRP A 85 24.90 20.31 -12.53
CA TRP A 85 23.85 21.33 -12.53
C TRP A 85 24.39 22.75 -12.24
N TYR A 86 25.52 22.83 -11.53
CA TYR A 86 26.26 24.06 -11.24
C TYR A 86 26.95 24.67 -12.47
N ARG A 87 27.17 23.90 -13.54
CA ARG A 87 27.78 24.35 -14.81
C ARG A 87 26.76 24.78 -15.87
N LEU A 88 25.46 24.67 -15.59
CA LEU A 88 24.37 25.01 -16.51
C LEU A 88 24.10 26.52 -16.55
N CYS A 89 23.40 26.95 -17.62
CA CYS A 89 22.92 28.33 -17.77
C CYS A 89 22.09 28.79 -16.55
N PRO A 90 22.10 30.09 -16.20
CA PRO A 90 21.44 30.61 -14.99
C PRO A 90 19.93 30.30 -14.90
N SER A 91 19.23 30.25 -16.04
CA SER A 91 17.81 29.88 -16.15
C SER A 91 17.59 28.41 -15.78
N VAL A 92 18.30 27.51 -16.46
CA VAL A 92 18.22 26.05 -16.25
C VAL A 92 18.67 25.67 -14.83
N ARG A 93 19.66 26.37 -14.29
CA ARG A 93 20.13 26.17 -12.91
C ARG A 93 19.04 26.47 -11.88
N ARG A 94 18.24 27.52 -12.09
CA ARG A 94 17.12 27.86 -11.20
C ARG A 94 16.06 26.76 -11.22
N ASP A 95 15.71 26.25 -12.41
CA ASP A 95 14.73 25.18 -12.57
C ASP A 95 15.22 23.87 -11.93
N MET A 96 16.51 23.54 -12.09
CA MET A 96 17.14 22.40 -11.44
C MET A 96 17.17 22.54 -9.92
N CYS A 97 17.44 23.73 -9.36
CA CYS A 97 17.37 23.96 -7.92
C CYS A 97 15.93 23.78 -7.38
N VAL A 98 14.91 24.25 -8.11
CA VAL A 98 13.51 24.04 -7.73
C VAL A 98 13.14 22.55 -7.79
N LEU A 99 13.55 21.86 -8.86
CA LEU A 99 13.34 20.41 -9.00
C LEU A 99 14.03 19.64 -7.87
N LEU A 100 15.30 19.92 -7.60
CA LEU A 100 16.06 19.28 -6.53
C LEU A 100 15.43 19.57 -5.16
N SER A 101 14.95 20.79 -4.90
CA SER A 101 14.23 21.14 -3.67
C SER A 101 12.94 20.32 -3.51
N ARG A 102 12.23 20.04 -4.61
CA ARG A 102 11.04 19.18 -4.60
C ARG A 102 11.37 17.70 -4.40
N LEU A 103 12.47 17.23 -4.99
CA LEU A 103 12.94 15.84 -4.85
C LEU A 103 13.59 15.56 -3.49
N LEU A 104 14.22 16.56 -2.88
CA LEU A 104 14.81 16.52 -1.53
C LEU A 104 13.75 16.58 -0.44
N LYS A 105 12.62 17.25 -0.70
CA LYS A 105 11.44 17.13 0.15
C LYS A 105 11.02 15.67 0.06
N SER A 106 11.41 14.91 1.07
CA SER A 106 11.16 13.48 1.16
C SER A 106 9.66 13.27 1.29
N ASN A 107 8.99 13.27 0.16
CA ASN A 107 7.63 12.80 0.03
C ASN A 107 7.77 11.30 -0.12
N HIS A 108 8.20 10.64 0.96
CA HIS A 108 7.76 9.27 1.16
C HIS A 108 6.25 9.32 0.90
N PRO A 109 5.65 8.43 0.11
CA PRO A 109 4.20 8.28 0.00
C PRO A 109 3.69 7.71 1.33
N SER A 110 3.98 8.40 2.42
CA SER A 110 3.37 8.31 3.72
C SER A 110 1.96 8.84 3.55
N PHE A 111 1.11 7.97 3.02
CA PHE A 111 -0.32 8.13 3.18
C PHE A 111 -0.59 8.15 4.68
N PHE A 112 -1.22 9.24 5.14
CA PHE A 112 -1.53 9.49 6.54
C PHE A 112 -0.32 9.81 7.44
N HIS A 113 0.22 11.03 7.34
CA HIS A 113 1.13 11.61 8.36
C HIS A 113 2.33 10.73 8.80
N GLY A 114 2.76 9.77 7.97
CA GLY A 114 3.84 8.82 8.27
C GLY A 114 3.42 7.43 8.78
N VAL A 115 2.12 7.13 8.91
CA VAL A 115 1.63 5.91 9.58
C VAL A 115 1.60 4.69 8.64
N ILE A 116 1.33 4.87 7.35
CA ILE A 116 1.24 3.76 6.40
C ILE A 116 2.26 4.00 5.27
N VAL A 117 3.42 3.36 5.41
CA VAL A 117 4.35 3.19 4.29
C VAL A 117 3.92 1.91 3.58
N LEU A 118 3.42 2.02 2.34
CA LEU A 118 3.10 0.86 1.49
C LEU A 118 4.40 0.17 1.10
N GLN A 119 4.88 -0.69 2.00
CA GLN A 119 6.04 -1.54 1.79
C GLN A 119 5.66 -2.98 2.08
N ASN A 120 6.48 -3.94 1.66
CA ASN A 120 6.29 -5.37 1.93
C ASN A 120 6.01 -5.70 3.42
N ASN A 121 6.40 -4.83 4.36
CA ASN A 121 6.06 -4.94 5.77
C ASN A 121 4.53 -4.92 6.03
N VAL A 122 3.76 -4.13 5.28
CA VAL A 122 2.30 -4.03 5.44
C VAL A 122 1.60 -5.33 5.01
N LEU A 123 2.11 -6.03 3.99
CA LEU A 123 1.62 -7.35 3.60
C LEU A 123 1.79 -8.35 4.75
N THR A 124 2.96 -8.37 5.40
CA THR A 124 3.19 -9.27 6.54
C THR A 124 2.31 -8.92 7.75
N ARG A 125 2.03 -7.63 7.96
CA ARG A 125 1.08 -7.18 8.99
C ARG A 125 -0.36 -7.58 8.64
N LEU A 126 -0.75 -7.50 7.37
CA LEU A 126 -2.04 -7.95 6.89
C LEU A 126 -2.26 -9.43 7.16
N LEU A 127 -1.29 -10.27 6.82
CA LEU A 127 -1.33 -11.71 7.11
C LEU A 127 -1.38 -12.00 8.63
N LYS A 128 -0.60 -11.26 9.44
CA LYS A 128 -0.61 -11.45 10.91
C LYS A 128 -1.95 -11.06 11.52
N VAL A 129 -2.50 -9.90 11.16
CA VAL A 129 -3.77 -9.41 11.69
C VAL A 129 -4.92 -10.32 11.25
N SER A 130 -4.93 -10.71 9.97
CA SER A 130 -5.97 -11.59 9.43
C SER A 130 -5.97 -12.95 10.15
N TYR A 131 -4.80 -13.54 10.41
CA TYR A 131 -4.66 -14.75 11.22
C TYR A 131 -5.07 -14.55 12.69
N GLN A 132 -4.66 -13.45 13.33
CA GLN A 132 -5.01 -13.15 14.72
C GLN A 132 -6.52 -13.01 14.93
N VAL A 133 -7.21 -12.31 14.01
CA VAL A 133 -8.67 -12.15 14.05
C VAL A 133 -9.36 -13.51 13.98
N VAL A 134 -8.93 -14.37 13.06
CA VAL A 134 -9.47 -15.74 12.95
C VAL A 134 -9.21 -16.54 14.23
N ASN A 135 -7.99 -16.49 14.76
CA ASN A 135 -7.61 -17.25 15.95
C ASN A 135 -8.41 -16.80 17.20
N LEU A 136 -8.63 -15.48 17.36
CA LEU A 136 -9.50 -14.93 18.40
C LEU A 136 -10.95 -15.41 18.25
N MET A 137 -11.48 -15.43 17.02
CA MET A 137 -12.84 -15.92 16.77
C MET A 137 -12.99 -17.42 17.07
N ARG A 138 -11.97 -18.23 16.75
CA ARG A 138 -11.95 -19.66 17.14
C ARG A 138 -11.94 -19.84 18.66
N LEU A 139 -11.12 -19.07 19.39
CA LEU A 139 -11.06 -19.13 20.85
C LEU A 139 -12.39 -18.75 21.51
N LYS A 140 -13.11 -17.76 20.95
CA LYS A 140 -14.44 -17.37 21.44
C LYS A 140 -15.46 -18.49 21.19
N SER A 141 -15.41 -19.14 20.03
CA SER A 141 -16.31 -20.25 19.70
C SER A 141 -16.08 -21.49 20.56
N ALA A 142 -14.86 -21.75 21.05
CA ALA A 142 -14.53 -22.92 21.86
C ALA A 142 -14.86 -22.76 23.35
N ARG A 143 -15.24 -21.55 23.79
CA ARG A 143 -15.60 -21.24 25.19
C ARG A 143 -17.11 -21.28 25.44
N VAL A 144 -17.92 -21.35 24.37
CA VAL A 144 -19.38 -21.53 24.42
C VAL A 144 -19.69 -23.01 24.32
#